data_AF-A0A250VQY5-F1
#
_entry.id   AF-A0A250VQY5-F1
#
_cell.length_a   1.000
_cell.length_b   1.000
_cell.length_c   1.000
_cell.angle_alpha   90.00
_cell.angle_beta   90.00
_cell.angle_gamma   90.00
#
_symmetry.space_group_name_H-M   'P 1'
#
loop_
_entity.id
_entity.type
_entity.pdbx_description
1 polymer ?
#
loop_
_entity_poly.entity_id
_entity_poly.type
_entity_poly.pdbx_seq_one_letter_code
_entity_poly.pdbx_strand_id
1 'polypeptide(L)' 'MKRYNRALRDLIAGGKAKPSFVVSHELSLDEAPTAYEHFDARDEGWTKVVLHPNGHGNGHKR' A
#
# COMPACT_ATOMS: atom_id res chain seq x y z
N MET A 1 -3.73 -21.92 -0.55
CA MET A 1 -4.99 -21.65 -1.28
C MET A 1 -5.37 -20.18 -1.09
N LYS A 2 -5.68 -19.41 -2.14
CA LYS A 2 -6.24 -18.05 -2.00
C LYS A 2 -7.73 -18.04 -2.35
N ARG A 3 -8.55 -18.71 -1.52
CA ARG A 3 -9.98 -19.04 -1.78
C ARG A 3 -10.83 -17.82 -2.16
N TYR A 4 -10.51 -16.64 -1.62
CA TYR A 4 -11.33 -15.44 -1.78
C TYR A 4 -10.83 -14.48 -2.87
N ASN A 5 -9.61 -14.68 -3.39
CA ASN A 5 -9.00 -13.70 -4.29
C ASN A 5 -9.82 -13.45 -5.57
N ARG A 6 -10.43 -14.50 -6.14
CA ARG A 6 -11.26 -14.35 -7.35
C ARG A 6 -12.47 -13.48 -7.06
N ALA A 7 -13.23 -13.81 -6.02
CA ALA A 7 -14.41 -13.04 -5.62
C ALA A 7 -14.06 -11.58 -5.27
N LEU A 8 -13.02 -11.36 -4.46
CA LEU A 8 -12.57 -10.02 -4.08
C LEU A 8 -12.09 -9.20 -5.29
N ARG A 9 -11.31 -9.81 -6.19
CA ARG A 9 -10.90 -9.17 -7.45
C ARG A 9 -12.12 -8.77 -8.28
N ASP A 10 -13.12 -9.62 -8.39
CA ASP A 10 -14.31 -9.36 -9.21
C ASP A 10 -15.14 -8.20 -8.63
N LEU A 11 -15.16 -8.04 -7.30
CA LEU A 11 -15.74 -6.86 -6.65
C LEU A 11 -14.99 -5.57 -7.02
N ILE A 12 -13.65 -5.61 -7.07
CA ILE A 12 -12.83 -4.45 -7.44
C ILE A 12 -13.00 -4.11 -8.92
N ALA A 13 -12.88 -5.12 -9.80
CA ALA A 13 -13.01 -4.95 -11.25
C ALA A 13 -14.42 -4.47 -11.65
N GLY A 14 -15.45 -4.91 -10.94
CA GLY A 14 -16.83 -4.44 -11.13
C GLY A 14 -17.15 -3.10 -10.46
N GLY A 15 -16.16 -2.40 -9.87
CA GLY A 15 -16.36 -1.10 -9.22
C GLY A 15 -17.15 -1.14 -7.90
N LYS A 16 -17.42 -2.33 -7.36
CA LYS A 16 -18.17 -2.51 -6.10
C LYS A 16 -17.31 -2.29 -4.85
N ALA A 17 -15.98 -2.34 -5.00
CA ALA A 17 -15.03 -2.10 -3.92
C ALA A 17 -13.84 -1.27 -4.42
N LYS A 18 -13.46 -0.25 -3.64
CA LYS A 18 -12.27 0.57 -3.89
C LYS A 18 -11.32 0.43 -2.68
N PRO A 19 -10.38 -0.52 -2.67
CA PRO A 19 -9.56 -0.82 -1.50
C PRO A 19 -8.50 0.24 -1.20
N SER A 20 -8.36 1.28 -2.03
CA SER A 20 -7.36 2.34 -1.82
C SER A 20 -7.52 3.05 -0.47
N PHE A 21 -8.71 3.04 0.15
CA PHE A 21 -8.92 3.67 1.46
C PHE A 21 -8.12 3.03 2.59
N VAL A 22 -7.70 1.76 2.45
CA VAL A 22 -6.88 1.10 3.48
C VAL A 22 -5.39 1.44 3.34
N VAL A 23 -4.96 1.94 2.18
CA VAL A 23 -3.56 2.29 1.91
C VAL A 23 -3.28 3.64 2.54
N SER A 24 -2.32 3.69 3.47
CA SER A 24 -1.95 4.94 4.13
C SER A 24 -0.78 5.65 3.44
N HIS A 25 0.14 4.91 2.83
CA HIS A 25 1.30 5.49 2.13
C HIS A 25 1.61 4.75 0.82
N GLU A 26 1.99 5.53 -0.19
CA GLU A 26 2.52 5.05 -1.47
C GLU A 26 3.91 5.64 -1.69
N LEU A 27 4.95 4.81 -1.59
CA LEU A 27 6.34 5.24 -1.54
C LEU A 27 7.16 4.58 -2.65
N SER A 28 8.31 5.16 -2.99
CA SER A 28 9.30 4.49 -3.83
C SER A 28 9.95 3.32 -3.09
N LEU A 29 10.60 2.41 -3.82
CA LEU A 29 11.33 1.30 -3.19
C LEU A 29 12.52 1.77 -2.34
N ASP A 30 13.15 2.90 -2.69
CA ASP A 30 14.28 3.46 -1.94
C ASP A 30 13.88 3.93 -0.53
N GLU A 31 12.60 4.24 -0.31
CA GLU A 31 12.03 4.64 0.99
C GLU A 31 11.61 3.44 1.86
N ALA A 32 11.80 2.21 1.38
CA ALA A 32 11.42 1.01 2.12
C ALA A 32 12.00 0.93 3.55
N PRO A 33 13.28 1.26 3.81
CA PRO A 33 13.83 1.20 5.18
C PRO A 33 13.05 2.07 6.17
N THR A 34 12.81 3.33 5.83
CA THR A 34 12.02 4.26 6.65
C THR A 34 10.59 3.76 6.83
N ALA A 35 9.98 3.19 5.79
CA ALA A 35 8.65 2.64 5.89
C ALA A 35 8.55 1.44 6.84
N TYR A 36 9.59 0.59 6.87
CA TYR A 36 9.69 -0.51 7.81
C TYR A 36 9.86 -0.02 9.26
N GLU A 37 10.69 1.00 9.49
CA GLU A 37 10.90 1.59 10.82
C GLU A 37 9.57 2.10 11.42
N HIS A 38 8.83 2.93 10.69
CA HIS A 38 7.55 3.46 11.17
C HIS A 38 6.48 2.37 11.34
N PHE A 39 6.42 1.41 10.41
CA PHE A 39 5.47 0.29 10.50
C PHE A 39 5.76 -0.60 11.72
N ASP A 40 7.02 -0.87 12.03
CA ASP A 40 7.44 -1.66 13.20
C ASP A 40 7.20 -0.91 14.51
N ALA A 41 7.49 0.40 14.53
CA ALA A 41 7.19 1.30 15.66
C ALA A 41 5.67 1.48 15.90
N ARG A 42 4.83 1.08 14.93
CA ARG A 42 3.37 1.27 14.93
C ARG A 42 2.98 2.75 15.06
N ASP A 43 3.72 3.61 14.37
CA ASP A 43 3.44 5.04 14.38
C ASP A 43 2.03 5.33 13.86
N GLU A 44 1.41 6.36 14.42
CA GLU A 44 0.07 6.77 14.02
C GLU A 44 0.04 7.09 12.51
N GLY A 45 -0.92 6.52 11.79
CA GLY A 45 -1.04 6.66 10.33
C GLY A 45 -0.27 5.63 9.50
N TRP A 46 0.59 4.80 10.09
CA TRP A 46 1.39 3.79 9.38
C TRP A 46 0.74 2.40 9.33
N THR A 47 -0.42 2.29 8.66
CA THR A 47 -1.21 1.04 8.62
C THR A 47 -0.94 0.16 7.40
N LYS A 48 -0.77 0.76 6.22
CA LYS A 48 -0.55 -0.01 4.97
C LYS A 48 0.26 0.80 3.97
N VAL A 49 1.52 0.37 3.79
CA VAL A 49 2.43 0.92 2.79
C VAL A 49 2.37 0.08 1.52
N VAL A 50 2.33 0.74 0.36
CA VAL A 50 2.54 0.15 -0.96
C VAL A 50 3.81 0.74 -1.55
N LEU A 51 4.74 -0.11 -1.97
CA LEU A 51 6.02 0.30 -2.56
C LEU A 51 5.96 0.21 -4.09
N HIS A 52 6.42 1.26 -4.74
CA HIS A 52 6.50 1.41 -6.19
C HIS A 52 7.96 1.24 -6.65
N PRO A 53 8.36 0.07 -7.18
CA PRO A 53 9.75 -0.19 -7.58
C PRO A 53 10.24 0.67 -8.74
N ASN A 54 9.33 1.27 -9.52
CA ASN A 54 9.67 2.13 -10.64
C ASN A 54 9.71 3.63 -10.25
N GLY A 55 9.64 3.97 -8.96
CA GLY A 55 9.88 5.32 -8.45
C GLY A 55 8.69 6.30 -8.50
N HIS A 56 7.46 5.83 -8.69
CA HIS A 56 6.25 6.67 -8.73
C HIS A 56 5.53 6.82 -7.37
N GLY A 57 6.22 6.62 -6.25
CA GLY A 57 5.66 6.99 -4.94
C GLY A 57 5.53 8.50 -4.80
N ASN A 58 4.52 8.97 -4.08
CA ASN A 58 4.36 10.40 -3.75
C ASN A 58 5.38 10.87 -2.68
N GLY A 59 6.47 10.12 -2.50
CA GLY A 59 7.58 10.40 -1.61
C GLY A 59 8.34 11.62 -2.09
N HIS A 60 8.56 12.56 -1.17
CA HIS A 60 9.23 13.83 -1.40
C HIS A 60 10.64 13.58 -1.96
N LYS A 61 10.83 13.76 -3.27
CA LYS A 61 12.15 13.87 -3.86
C LYS A 61 12.78 15.14 -3.27
N ARG A 62 13.86 14.99 -2.50
CA ARG A 62 14.71 16.11 -2.11
C ARG A 62 15.11 16.94 -3.33
#